data_AF-A0A4V3WD50-F1
#
_entry.id   AF-A0A4V3WD50-F1
#
_cell.length_a   1.000
_cell.length_b   1.000
_cell.length_c   1.000
_cell.angle_alpha   90.00
_cell.angle_beta   90.00
_cell.angle_gamma   90.00
#
_symmetry.space_group_name_H-M   'P 1'
#
loop_
_entity.id
_entity.type
_entity.pdbx_description
1 polymer ?
#
loop_
_entity_poly.entity_id
_entity_poly.type
_entity_poly.pdbx_seq_one_letter_code
_entity_poly.pdbx_strand_id
1 'polypeptide(L)'
;MSASAPTPSHTTAAPIAASALLDFLAVRGGQEFRVAACVIQGRGRRQELREVGEYRFTVRGDAVQATGPSGQTRQLSRAGYLDIFGTYAFGSAEATGEMTDLGPLFG
;
A
#
# COMPACT_ATOMS: atom_id res chain seq x y z
N MET A 1 25.00 -1.67 25.34
CA MET A 1 24.45 -2.58 24.31
C MET A 1 23.40 -1.80 23.54
N SER A 2 23.76 -1.16 22.43
CA SER A 2 22.81 -0.39 21.61
C SER A 2 22.38 -1.26 20.44
N ALA A 3 21.10 -1.64 20.43
CA ALA A 3 20.50 -2.33 19.30
C ALA A 3 20.50 -1.39 18.09
N SER A 4 21.27 -1.76 17.06
CA SER A 4 21.18 -1.12 15.75
C SER A 4 19.84 -1.52 15.14
N ALA A 5 19.03 -0.52 14.78
CA ALA A 5 17.81 -0.74 14.03
C ALA A 5 18.15 -1.46 12.71
N PRO A 6 17.32 -2.41 12.24
CA PRO A 6 17.56 -3.06 10.96
C PRO A 6 17.51 -2.02 9.84
N THR A 7 18.61 -1.93 9.10
CA THR A 7 18.72 -1.21 7.83
C THR A 7 17.61 -1.71 6.89
N PRO A 8 16.80 -0.85 6.25
CA PRO A 8 15.90 -1.31 5.21
C PRO A 8 16.74 -1.83 4.04
N SER A 9 16.78 -3.16 3.91
CA SER A 9 17.26 -3.82 2.71
C SER A 9 16.32 -3.43 1.58
N HIS A 10 16.67 -2.37 0.84
CA HIS A 10 16.00 -2.03 -0.42
C HIS A 10 16.33 -3.12 -1.43
N THR A 11 15.64 -4.27 -1.34
CA THR A 11 15.46 -5.11 -2.52
C THR A 11 14.64 -4.28 -3.48
N THR A 12 15.30 -3.65 -4.45
CA THR A 12 14.68 -2.83 -5.48
C THR A 12 13.86 -3.72 -6.40
N ALA A 13 12.70 -4.16 -5.92
CA ALA A 13 11.61 -4.58 -6.79
C ALA A 13 11.13 -3.33 -7.55
N ALA A 14 10.75 -3.51 -8.82
CA ALA A 14 10.22 -2.42 -9.61
C ALA A 14 8.99 -1.81 -8.92
N PRO A 15 8.81 -0.47 -8.97
CA PRO A 15 7.65 0.18 -8.38
C PRO A 15 6.34 -0.39 -8.96
N ILE A 16 5.39 -0.67 -8.08
CA ILE A 16 4.09 -1.26 -8.41
C ILE A 16 3.08 -0.13 -8.65
N ALA A 17 2.32 -0.19 -9.74
CA ALA A 17 1.22 0.75 -9.98
C ALA A 17 0.05 0.49 -9.02
N ALA A 18 -0.72 1.52 -8.67
CA ALA A 18 -1.85 1.41 -7.75
C ALA A 18 -2.88 0.31 -8.15
N SER A 19 -3.24 0.23 -9.43
CA SER A 19 -4.16 -0.79 -9.93
C SER A 19 -3.60 -2.21 -9.75
N ALA A 20 -2.31 -2.39 -10.07
CA ALA A 20 -1.64 -3.68 -9.91
C ALA A 20 -1.53 -4.08 -8.43
N LEU A 21 -1.28 -3.13 -7.54
CA LEU A 21 -1.31 -3.38 -6.10
C LEU A 21 -2.72 -3.77 -5.63
N LEU A 22 -3.75 -3.06 -6.09
CA LEU A 22 -5.14 -3.37 -5.73
C LEU A 22 -5.54 -4.78 -6.17
N ASP A 23 -5.15 -5.20 -7.37
CA ASP A 23 -5.40 -6.55 -7.88
C ASP A 23 -4.62 -7.61 -7.08
N PHE A 24 -3.38 -7.31 -6.72
CA PHE A 24 -2.56 -8.16 -5.82
C PHE A 24 -3.23 -8.34 -4.45
N LEU A 25 -3.79 -7.28 -3.86
CA LEU A 25 -4.42 -7.36 -2.54
C LEU A 25 -5.77 -8.09 -2.59
N ALA A 26 -6.54 -7.89 -3.66
CA ALA A 26 -7.87 -8.48 -3.81
C ALA A 26 -7.85 -10.02 -3.79
N VAL A 27 -6.83 -10.65 -4.38
CA VAL A 27 -6.70 -12.11 -4.38
C VAL A 27 -6.29 -12.70 -3.02
N ARG A 28 -5.88 -11.86 -2.06
CA ARG A 28 -5.42 -12.26 -0.71
C ARG A 28 -6.46 -12.03 0.38
N GLY A 29 -7.63 -11.49 0.02
CA GLY A 29 -8.90 -11.66 0.73
C GLY A 29 -8.89 -11.38 2.23
N GLY A 30 -8.56 -10.16 2.64
CA GLY A 30 -8.61 -9.73 4.04
C GLY A 30 -7.27 -9.74 4.78
N GLN A 31 -6.19 -10.20 4.15
CA GLN A 31 -4.85 -10.06 4.70
C GLN A 31 -4.36 -8.61 4.60
N GLU A 32 -3.77 -8.10 5.69
CA GLU A 32 -3.17 -6.77 5.71
C GLU A 32 -1.75 -6.78 5.11
N PHE A 33 -1.48 -5.79 4.28
CA PHE A 33 -0.18 -5.53 3.68
C PHE A 33 0.32 -4.14 3.99
N ARG A 34 1.60 -4.05 4.30
CA ARG A 34 2.36 -2.82 4.45
C ARG A 34 3.08 -2.50 3.14
N VAL A 35 2.98 -1.26 2.68
CA VAL A 35 3.63 -0.76 1.47
C VAL A 35 4.15 0.65 1.67
N ALA A 36 5.31 0.96 1.11
CA ALA A 36 5.76 2.33 0.94
C ALA A 36 5.03 2.96 -0.25
N ALA A 37 4.33 4.07 -0.03
CA ALA A 37 3.76 4.88 -1.10
C ALA A 37 4.79 5.89 -1.58
N CYS A 38 4.92 6.02 -2.89
CA CYS A 38 5.89 6.86 -3.54
C CYS A 38 5.23 7.73 -4.59
N VAL A 39 5.71 8.96 -4.72
CA VAL A 39 5.33 9.86 -5.81
C VAL A 39 6.49 10.03 -6.76
N ILE A 40 6.15 10.12 -8.04
CA ILE A 40 7.12 10.41 -9.08
C ILE A 40 7.31 11.93 -9.13
N GLN A 41 8.53 12.39 -8.94
CA GLN A 41 8.92 13.79 -9.10
C GLN A 41 9.84 13.98 -10.29
N GLY A 42 9.77 15.15 -10.93
CA GLY A 42 10.60 15.47 -12.10
C GLY A 42 9.99 15.04 -13.44
N ARG A 43 10.74 15.25 -14.53
CA ARG A 43 10.33 14.92 -15.91
C ARG A 43 11.51 14.33 -16.69
N GLY A 44 11.23 13.36 -17.54
CA GLY A 44 12.23 12.76 -18.44
C GLY A 44 13.37 12.08 -17.68
N ARG A 45 14.62 12.36 -18.06
CA ARG A 45 15.82 11.70 -17.50
C ARG A 45 16.13 12.02 -16.02
N ARG A 46 15.38 12.93 -15.40
CA ARG A 46 15.51 13.31 -13.97
C ARG A 46 14.26 12.94 -13.17
N GLN A 47 13.55 11.91 -13.62
CA GLN A 47 12.41 11.38 -12.90
C GLN A 47 12.92 10.59 -11.68
N GLU A 48 12.53 11.02 -10.49
CA GLU A 48 12.93 10.42 -9.23
C GLU A 48 11.70 9.90 -8.49
N LEU A 49 11.85 8.75 -7.85
CA LEU A 49 10.83 8.17 -7.00
C LEU A 49 11.06 8.67 -5.57
N ARG A 50 10.11 9.43 -5.03
CA ARG A 50 10.17 9.92 -3.65
C ARG A 50 9.15 9.20 -2.80
N GLU A 51 9.61 8.50 -1.77
CA GLU A 51 8.73 7.93 -0.76
C GLU A 51 8.04 9.06 0.02
N VAL A 52 6.72 8.93 0.21
CA VAL A 52 5.89 9.91 0.92
C VAL A 52 5.30 9.35 2.22
N GLY A 53 5.34 8.03 2.40
CA GLY A 53 5.02 7.39 3.67
C GLY A 53 4.55 5.95 3.50
N GLU A 54 4.48 5.27 4.63
CA GLU A 54 4.01 3.88 4.72
C GLU A 54 2.48 3.84 4.85
N TYR A 55 1.85 2.95 4.09
CA TYR A 55 0.43 2.66 4.17
C TYR A 55 0.24 1.18 4.49
N ARG A 56 -0.85 0.90 5.22
CA ARG A 56 -1.35 -0.46 5.39
C ARG A 56 -2.67 -0.60 4.66
N PHE A 57 -2.76 -1.63 3.82
CA PHE A 57 -3.94 -1.91 3.02
C PHE A 57 -4.48 -3.30 3.30
N THR A 58 -5.81 -3.38 3.35
CA THR A 58 -6.55 -4.63 3.34
C THR A 58 -7.64 -4.54 2.27
N VAL A 59 -7.83 -5.59 1.49
CA VAL A 59 -8.89 -5.66 0.47
C VAL A 59 -9.73 -6.91 0.66
N ARG A 60 -11.06 -6.74 0.60
CA ARG A 60 -12.04 -7.83 0.62
C ARG A 60 -13.21 -7.47 -0.30
N GLY A 61 -13.39 -8.23 -1.38
CA GLY A 61 -14.35 -7.85 -2.43
C GLY A 61 -14.01 -6.47 -3.01
N ASP A 62 -14.99 -5.57 -3.01
CA ASP A 62 -14.83 -4.18 -3.46
C ASP A 62 -14.42 -3.20 -2.35
N ALA A 63 -14.36 -3.66 -1.11
CA ALA A 63 -13.98 -2.85 0.04
C ALA A 63 -12.46 -2.82 0.20
N VAL A 64 -11.92 -1.61 0.31
CA VAL A 64 -10.51 -1.32 0.54
C VAL A 64 -10.38 -0.53 1.84
N GLN A 65 -9.68 -1.10 2.81
CA GLN A 65 -9.27 -0.37 4.00
C GLN A 65 -7.85 0.16 3.78
N ALA A 66 -7.69 1.47 3.96
CA ALA A 66 -6.41 2.16 3.85
C ALA A 66 -6.07 2.85 5.16
N THR A 67 -5.01 2.43 5.82
CA THR A 67 -4.46 3.11 7.00
C THR A 67 -3.21 3.87 6.61
N GLY A 68 -3.28 5.19 6.71
CA GLY A 68 -2.19 6.08 6.32
C GLY A 68 -1.09 6.23 7.38
N PRO A 69 -0.03 7.00 7.07
CA PRO A 69 1.11 7.23 7.97
C PRO A 69 0.73 7.86 9.31
N SER A 70 -0.37 8.61 9.36
CA SER A 70 -0.90 9.21 10.60
C SER A 70 -1.59 8.19 11.51
N GLY A 71 -1.72 6.93 11.09
CA GLY A 71 -2.54 5.92 11.75
C GLY A 71 -4.04 6.04 11.47
N GLN A 72 -4.48 7.03 10.70
CA GLN A 72 -5.89 7.17 10.34
C GLN A 72 -6.28 6.10 9.31
N THR A 73 -7.31 5.32 9.63
CA THR A 73 -7.92 4.34 8.75
C THR A 73 -9.11 4.93 8.00
N ARG A 74 -9.22 4.62 6.71
CA ARG A 74 -10.34 4.97 5.83
C ARG A 74 -10.85 3.74 5.11
N GLN A 75 -12.17 3.65 4.96
CA GLN A 75 -12.82 2.67 4.10
C GLN A 75 -13.08 3.32 2.74
N LEU A 76 -12.68 2.66 1.68
CA LEU A 76 -12.76 3.12 0.31
C LEU A 76 -13.39 2.02 -0.55
N SER A 77 -14.06 2.41 -1.64
CA SER A 77 -14.31 1.50 -2.75
C SER A 77 -13.05 1.33 -3.59
N ARG A 78 -13.00 0.32 -4.47
CA ARG A 78 -11.95 0.19 -5.49
C ARG A 78 -11.77 1.47 -6.32
N ALA A 79 -12.87 2.11 -6.73
CA ALA A 79 -12.83 3.37 -7.45
C ALA A 79 -12.21 4.51 -6.60
N GLY A 80 -12.67 4.66 -5.35
CA GLY A 80 -12.12 5.67 -4.45
C GLY A 80 -10.64 5.45 -4.12
N TYR A 81 -10.19 4.20 -4.06
CA TYR A 81 -8.77 3.88 -3.96
C TYR A 81 -8.00 4.40 -5.19
N LEU A 82 -8.47 4.13 -6.41
CA LEU A 82 -7.81 4.58 -7.63
C LEU A 82 -7.85 6.10 -7.80
N ASP A 83 -8.91 6.76 -7.35
CA ASP A 83 -9.00 8.22 -7.38
C ASP A 83 -7.94 8.87 -6.48
N ILE A 84 -7.67 8.28 -5.31
CA ILE A 84 -6.68 8.80 -4.35
C ILE A 84 -5.26 8.40 -4.75
N PHE A 85 -5.05 7.13 -5.08
CA PHE A 85 -3.73 6.52 -5.20
C PHE A 85 -3.30 6.29 -6.66
N GLY A 86 -4.15 6.55 -7.65
CA GLY A 86 -3.87 6.20 -9.05
C GLY A 86 -2.63 6.86 -9.66
N THR A 87 -2.16 7.96 -9.08
CA THR A 87 -0.92 8.65 -9.49
C THR A 87 0.32 8.22 -8.70
N TYR A 88 0.14 7.36 -7.69
CA TYR A 88 1.19 6.87 -6.83
C TYR A 88 1.81 5.61 -7.43
N ALA A 89 3.07 5.42 -7.09
CA ALA A 89 3.77 4.16 -7.19
C ALA A 89 3.92 3.57 -5.80
N PHE A 90 4.08 2.27 -5.70
CA PHE A 90 4.27 1.57 -4.44
C PHE A 90 5.55 0.76 -4.47
N GLY A 91 6.21 0.67 -3.30
CA GLY A 91 7.25 -0.31 -3.07
C GLY A 91 6.69 -1.74 -2.99
N SER A 92 7.52 -2.67 -2.57
CA SER A 92 7.12 -4.05 -2.30
C SER A 92 6.01 -4.11 -1.25
N ALA A 93 5.02 -4.99 -1.47
CA ALA A 93 3.98 -5.29 -0.50
C ALA A 93 4.43 -6.38 0.46
N GLU A 94 4.51 -6.05 1.74
CA GLU A 94 4.91 -6.96 2.81
C GLU A 94 3.70 -7.35 3.65
N ALA A 95 3.43 -8.65 3.78
CA ALA A 95 2.36 -9.11 4.65
C ALA A 95 2.71 -8.78 6.11
N THR A 96 1.79 -8.15 6.84
CA THR A 96 2.02 -7.83 8.26
C THR A 96 1.81 -9.04 9.18
N GLY A 97 1.12 -10.07 8.67
CA GLY A 97 0.66 -11.21 9.44
C GLY A 97 -0.71 -10.99 10.08
N GLU A 98 -1.27 -9.78 10.00
CA GLU A 98 -2.62 -9.49 10.48
C GLU A 98 -3.68 -9.87 9.44
N MET A 99 -4.80 -10.39 9.93
CA MET A 99 -6.01 -10.66 9.14
C MET A 99 -7.08 -9.68 9.61
N THR A 100 -7.59 -8.83 8.71
CA THR A 100 -8.67 -7.91 9.03
C THR A 100 -9.98 -8.45 8.47
N ASP A 101 -11.00 -8.57 9.32
CA ASP A 101 -12.27 -9.14 8.90
C ASP A 101 -13.16 -8.15 8.13
N LEU A 102 -12.70 -6.91 7.85
CA LEU A 102 -13.40 -5.85 7.09
C LEU A 102 -14.94 -5.79 7.22
N GLY A 103 -15.48 -6.11 8.40
CA GLY A 103 -16.93 -6.24 8.63
C GLY A 103 -17.58 -7.45 7.93
N PRO A 104 -18.82 -7.81 8.32
CA PRO A 104 -19.44 -9.06 7.89
C PRO A 104 -19.62 -9.14 6.37
N LEU A 105 -19.38 -10.34 5.84
CA LEU A 105 -19.41 -10.72 4.41
C LEU A 105 -20.78 -10.59 3.72
N PHE A 106 -21.84 -10.22 4.45
CA PHE A 106 -23.20 -10.19 3.94
C PHE A 106 -23.94 -8.99 4.53
N GLY A 107 -24.34 -8.08 3.64
CA GLY A 107 -25.38 -7.07 3.85
C GLY A 107 -26.38 -7.19 2.72
#